data_AF-A0A2R4ME60-F1
#
_entry.id   AF-A0A2R4ME60-F1
#
_cell.length_a   1.000
_cell.length_b   1.000
_cell.length_c   1.000
_cell.angle_alpha   90.00
_cell.angle_beta   90.00
_cell.angle_gamma   90.00
#
_symmetry.space_group_name_H-M   'P 1'
#
loop_
_entity.id
_entity.type
_entity.pdbx_description
1 polymer ?
#
loop_
_entity_poly.entity_id
_entity_poly.type
_entity_poly.pdbx_seq_one_letter_code
_entity_poly.pdbx_strand_id
1 'polypeptide(L)'
;MTKDFKRLPSSAIRNTADYSRAHYHVNVGNDVTLEDLLKPVFWSHHDGLLLPGTLIDVLSSDFSLDVQLRVISNVDRIVKVRVLRENIQEGRNSRDDLEAAEAIVENLPEGYKITHSNRWGYAVDLDIDGKASGIAKSLETKEQAVKAAQAHFKEMNGETDSDE
;
A
#
# COMPACT_ATOMS: atom_id res chain seq x y z
N MET A 1 -22.07 -12.46 47.53
CA MET A 1 -21.47 -13.27 46.46
C MET A 1 -20.05 -12.77 46.24
N THR A 2 -19.05 -13.51 46.73
CA THR A 2 -17.63 -13.15 46.56
C THR A 2 -17.25 -13.45 45.11
N LYS A 3 -16.79 -12.44 44.36
CA LYS A 3 -16.31 -12.63 42.98
C LYS A 3 -15.02 -13.45 43.05
N ASP A 4 -15.03 -14.68 42.56
CA ASP A 4 -13.80 -15.46 42.39
C ASP A 4 -12.91 -14.78 41.35
N PHE A 5 -11.76 -14.31 41.80
CA PHE A 5 -10.76 -13.72 40.93
C PHE A 5 -10.05 -14.83 40.14
N LYS A 6 -10.13 -14.78 38.81
CA LYS A 6 -9.36 -15.66 37.93
C LYS A 6 -7.87 -15.35 38.14
N ARG A 7 -7.12 -16.34 38.64
CA ARG A 7 -5.66 -16.26 38.79
C ARG A 7 -5.00 -17.13 37.73
N LEU A 8 -3.92 -16.62 37.15
CA LEU A 8 -3.05 -17.44 36.31
C LEU A 8 -2.40 -18.51 37.22
N PRO A 9 -2.47 -19.80 36.87
CA PRO A 9 -1.85 -20.84 37.69
C PRO A 9 -0.33 -20.63 37.72
N SER A 10 0.29 -20.91 38.87
CA SER A 10 1.74 -20.75 39.07
C SER A 10 2.59 -21.52 38.05
N SER A 11 2.01 -22.55 37.43
CA SER A 11 2.65 -23.36 36.39
C SER A 11 2.36 -22.89 34.96
N ALA A 12 1.72 -21.74 34.73
CA ALA A 12 1.41 -21.27 33.39
C ALA A 12 2.64 -20.74 32.62
N ILE A 13 3.60 -20.17 33.32
CA ILE A 13 4.84 -19.65 32.74
C ILE A 13 5.92 -20.71 32.95
N ARG A 14 6.06 -21.64 31.99
CA ARG A 14 7.00 -22.78 32.11
C ARG A 14 8.30 -22.59 31.35
N ASN A 15 8.26 -21.81 30.26
CA ASN A 15 9.36 -21.72 29.33
C ASN A 15 9.80 -20.25 29.22
N THR A 16 11.10 -20.01 29.24
CA THR A 16 11.70 -18.77 28.75
C THR A 16 11.30 -18.62 27.27
N ALA A 17 11.08 -17.39 26.82
CA ALA A 17 10.79 -17.10 25.42
C ALA A 17 12.06 -17.22 24.55
N ASP A 18 12.73 -18.37 24.59
CA ASP A 18 13.88 -18.69 23.73
C ASP A 18 13.44 -19.07 22.31
N TYR A 19 12.14 -19.06 22.04
CA TYR A 19 11.62 -19.12 20.68
C TYR A 19 11.99 -17.82 19.98
N SER A 20 13.01 -17.87 19.12
CA SER A 20 13.30 -16.76 18.19
C SER A 20 12.04 -16.53 17.36
N ARG A 21 11.24 -15.54 17.77
CA ARG A 21 10.06 -15.17 17.01
C ARG A 21 10.55 -14.52 15.73
N ALA A 22 10.10 -15.03 14.60
CA ALA A 22 10.38 -14.38 13.33
C ALA A 22 9.83 -12.95 13.39
N HIS A 23 10.68 -12.00 13.04
CA HIS A 23 10.37 -10.57 12.99
C HIS A 23 10.86 -10.05 11.65
N TYR A 24 9.92 -9.62 10.83
CA TYR A 24 10.20 -9.10 9.50
C TYR A 24 9.89 -7.60 9.43
N HIS A 25 10.60 -6.93 8.54
CA HIS A 25 10.34 -5.56 8.16
C HIS A 25 10.00 -5.52 6.67
N VAL A 26 8.94 -4.81 6.32
CA VAL A 26 8.40 -4.74 4.95
C VAL A 26 8.16 -3.28 4.59
N ASN A 27 8.69 -2.86 3.44
CA ASN A 27 8.39 -1.56 2.85
C ASN A 27 7.29 -1.71 1.79
N VAL A 28 6.26 -0.89 1.87
CA VAL A 28 5.11 -0.89 0.95
C VAL A 28 4.98 0.44 0.21
N GLY A 29 4.23 0.42 -0.90
CA GLY A 29 3.88 1.62 -1.63
C GLY A 29 2.98 2.56 -0.82
N ASN A 30 2.90 3.82 -1.24
CA ASN A 30 2.04 4.82 -0.59
C ASN A 30 0.56 4.61 -0.91
N ASP A 31 0.27 3.79 -1.92
CA ASP A 31 -1.05 3.29 -2.31
C ASP A 31 -1.55 2.13 -1.43
N VAL A 32 -0.68 1.50 -0.63
CA VAL A 32 -1.11 0.41 0.24
C VAL A 32 -1.80 0.95 1.48
N THR A 33 -3.03 0.50 1.72
CA THR A 33 -3.80 0.86 2.92
C THR A 33 -3.66 -0.18 4.02
N LEU A 34 -4.02 0.19 5.26
CA LEU A 34 -4.13 -0.77 6.36
C LEU A 34 -5.11 -1.91 6.01
N GLU A 35 -6.22 -1.60 5.33
CA GLU A 35 -7.21 -2.59 4.94
C GLU A 35 -6.64 -3.64 4.00
N ASP A 36 -5.77 -3.23 3.07
CA ASP A 36 -5.09 -4.17 2.17
C ASP A 36 -4.16 -5.09 2.94
N LEU A 37 -3.42 -4.57 3.92
CA LEU A 37 -2.57 -5.38 4.81
C LEU A 37 -3.37 -6.42 5.61
N LEU A 38 -4.65 -6.15 5.92
CA LEU A 38 -5.50 -7.08 6.66
C LEU A 38 -6.12 -8.16 5.76
N LYS A 39 -6.09 -7.98 4.43
CA LYS A 39 -6.58 -9.00 3.50
C LYS A 39 -5.59 -10.16 3.42
N PRO A 40 -6.04 -11.42 3.57
CA PRO A 40 -5.14 -12.57 3.49
C PRO A 40 -4.40 -12.71 2.15
N VAL A 41 -5.04 -12.28 1.05
CA VAL A 41 -4.46 -12.35 -0.29
C VAL A 41 -3.20 -11.50 -0.45
N PHE A 42 -3.07 -10.40 0.31
CA PHE A 42 -1.91 -9.52 0.28
C PHE A 42 -0.62 -10.26 0.61
N TRP A 43 -0.70 -11.27 1.48
CA TRP A 43 0.43 -12.04 1.98
C TRP A 43 0.66 -13.35 1.21
N SER A 44 -0.12 -13.63 0.17
CA SER A 44 -0.14 -14.94 -0.51
C SER A 44 1.21 -15.36 -1.12
N HIS A 45 2.08 -14.40 -1.48
CA HIS A 45 3.43 -14.67 -2.00
C HIS A 45 4.50 -14.88 -0.91
N HIS A 46 4.14 -14.65 0.35
CA HIS A 46 5.04 -14.71 1.51
C HIS A 46 4.58 -15.68 2.59
N ASP A 47 3.52 -16.46 2.31
CA ASP A 47 2.92 -17.43 3.22
C ASP A 47 3.97 -18.41 3.79
N GLY A 48 4.92 -18.89 2.98
CA GLY A 48 5.96 -19.81 3.44
C GLY A 48 6.85 -19.28 4.58
N LEU A 49 6.93 -17.97 4.77
CA LEU A 49 7.75 -17.32 5.81
C LEU A 49 6.94 -16.91 7.05
N LEU A 50 5.61 -16.80 6.92
CA LEU A 50 4.74 -16.18 7.90
C LEU A 50 4.07 -17.22 8.80
N LEU A 51 4.79 -17.68 9.80
CA LEU A 51 4.25 -18.62 10.79
C LEU A 51 3.39 -17.92 11.86
N PRO A 52 2.42 -18.62 12.48
CA PRO A 52 1.65 -18.07 13.60
C PRO A 52 2.56 -17.50 14.70
N GLY A 53 2.25 -16.28 15.14
CA GLY A 53 3.02 -15.56 16.14
C GLY A 53 4.13 -14.66 15.59
N THR A 54 4.47 -14.74 14.30
CA THR A 54 5.43 -13.84 13.63
C THR A 54 5.04 -12.38 13.77
N LEU A 55 6.02 -11.49 13.97
CA LEU A 55 5.85 -10.03 13.93
C LEU A 55 6.26 -9.47 12.57
N ILE A 56 5.51 -8.49 12.10
CA ILE A 56 5.79 -7.81 10.84
C ILE A 56 5.67 -6.31 11.11
N ASP A 57 6.75 -5.57 10.90
CA ASP A 57 6.72 -4.10 10.85
C ASP A 57 6.57 -3.67 9.39
N VAL A 58 5.52 -2.91 9.11
CA VAL A 58 5.18 -2.43 7.77
C VAL A 58 5.33 -0.92 7.75
N LEU A 59 6.19 -0.42 6.85
CA LEU A 59 6.40 1.01 6.63
C LEU A 59 6.09 1.39 5.18
N SER A 60 5.45 2.53 4.96
CA SER A 60 5.41 3.14 3.64
C SER A 60 6.66 3.95 3.34
N SER A 61 6.93 4.20 2.05
CA SER A 61 8.11 4.93 1.60
C SER A 61 8.18 6.38 2.12
N ASP A 62 7.03 7.00 2.36
CA ASP A 62 6.86 8.35 2.91
C ASP A 62 6.67 8.39 4.44
N PHE A 63 6.74 7.24 5.12
CA PHE A 63 6.48 7.08 6.55
C PHE A 63 5.09 7.55 7.02
N SER A 64 4.12 7.71 6.11
CA SER A 64 2.74 8.04 6.49
C SER A 64 1.94 6.82 6.96
N LEU A 65 2.45 5.60 6.76
CA LEU A 65 1.95 4.35 7.33
C LEU A 65 3.09 3.61 8.03
N ASP A 66 2.95 3.43 9.35
CA ASP A 66 3.83 2.62 10.19
C ASP A 66 2.96 1.70 11.05
N VAL A 67 2.97 0.41 10.75
CA VAL A 67 2.07 -0.58 11.37
C VAL A 67 2.85 -1.80 11.79
N GLN A 68 2.66 -2.22 13.04
CA GLN A 68 3.12 -3.51 13.52
C GLN A 68 1.98 -4.52 13.52
N LEU A 69 2.18 -5.61 12.81
CA LEU A 69 1.23 -6.72 12.68
C LEU A 69 1.74 -7.98 13.40
N ARG A 70 0.80 -8.82 13.78
CA ARG A 70 1.08 -10.18 14.25
C ARG A 70 0.30 -11.21 13.44
N VAL A 71 0.98 -12.22 12.94
CA VAL A 71 0.34 -13.36 12.29
C VAL A 71 -0.44 -14.17 13.33
N ILE A 72 -1.74 -14.36 13.10
CA ILE A 72 -2.62 -15.17 13.94
C ILE A 72 -2.60 -16.61 13.45
N SER A 73 -2.74 -16.82 12.14
CA SER A 73 -2.80 -18.14 11.52
C SER A 73 -2.24 -18.10 10.11
N ASN A 74 -1.73 -19.25 9.66
CA ASN A 74 -1.37 -19.50 8.29
C ASN A 74 -1.81 -20.92 7.96
N VAL A 75 -2.90 -21.04 7.22
CA VAL A 75 -3.52 -22.32 6.85
C VAL A 75 -3.84 -22.27 5.37
N ASP A 76 -3.46 -23.28 4.60
CA ASP A 76 -3.71 -23.37 3.16
C ASP A 76 -3.28 -22.10 2.39
N ARG A 77 -2.12 -21.54 2.76
CA ARG A 77 -1.56 -20.30 2.19
C ARG A 77 -2.37 -19.03 2.47
N ILE A 78 -3.30 -19.09 3.42
CA ILE A 78 -4.11 -17.96 3.87
C ILE A 78 -3.53 -17.44 5.18
N VAL A 79 -2.83 -16.32 5.10
CA VAL A 79 -2.26 -15.65 6.27
C VAL A 79 -3.28 -14.69 6.86
N LYS A 80 -3.63 -14.87 8.13
CA LYS A 80 -4.45 -13.91 8.88
C LYS A 80 -3.56 -13.16 9.84
N VAL A 81 -3.66 -11.84 9.82
CA VAL A 81 -2.89 -10.94 10.68
C VAL A 81 -3.82 -10.15 11.59
N ARG A 82 -3.27 -9.66 12.70
CA ARG A 82 -3.90 -8.65 13.55
C ARG A 82 -2.96 -7.47 13.73
N VAL A 83 -3.52 -6.28 13.88
CA VAL A 83 -2.77 -5.09 14.26
C VAL A 83 -2.35 -5.19 15.74
N LEU A 84 -1.11 -4.83 16.03
CA LEU A 84 -0.62 -4.60 17.39
C LEU A 84 -0.44 -3.11 17.68
N ARG A 85 0.09 -2.38 16.70
CA ARG A 85 0.30 -0.94 16.74
C ARG A 85 0.08 -0.38 15.35
N GLU A 86 -0.51 0.79 15.27
CA GLU A 86 -0.63 1.55 14.04
C GLU A 86 -0.28 3.01 14.32
N ASN A 87 0.36 3.63 13.35
CA ASN A 87 0.60 5.05 13.27
C ASN A 87 0.36 5.44 11.80
N ILE A 88 -0.80 6.03 11.56
CA ILE A 88 -1.25 6.45 10.22
C ILE A 88 -1.38 7.96 10.27
N GLN A 89 -0.61 8.67 9.44
CA GLN A 89 -0.68 10.13 9.40
C GLN A 89 -2.03 10.59 8.86
N GLU A 90 -2.56 11.67 9.46
CA GLU A 90 -3.74 12.36 8.94
C GLU A 90 -3.45 12.88 7.52
N GLY A 91 -4.37 12.61 6.57
CA GLY A 91 -4.19 12.96 5.16
C GLY A 91 -3.51 11.89 4.30
N ARG A 92 -3.17 10.72 4.85
CA ARG A 92 -2.84 9.55 4.02
C ARG A 92 -4.09 9.14 3.22
N ASN A 93 -3.90 8.87 1.93
CA ASN A 93 -4.97 8.44 1.03
C ASN A 93 -5.77 7.29 1.66
N SER A 94 -7.05 7.55 1.91
CA SER A 94 -8.02 6.51 2.25
C SER A 94 -8.28 5.63 1.03
N ARG A 95 -8.92 4.48 1.26
CA ARG A 95 -9.39 3.63 0.15
C ARG A 95 -10.28 4.43 -0.82
N ASP A 96 -11.14 5.29 -0.29
CA ASP A 96 -12.03 6.14 -1.09
C ASP A 96 -11.22 7.13 -1.95
N ASP A 97 -10.12 7.68 -1.41
CA ASP A 97 -9.22 8.57 -2.18
C ASP A 97 -8.48 7.80 -3.29
N LEU A 98 -8.12 6.54 -3.04
CA LEU A 98 -7.48 5.68 -4.04
C LEU A 98 -8.47 5.23 -5.13
N GLU A 99 -9.70 4.87 -4.76
CA GLU A 99 -10.76 4.53 -5.71
C GLU A 99 -11.16 5.75 -6.55
N ALA A 100 -11.21 6.96 -5.95
CA ALA A 100 -11.34 8.20 -6.68
C ALA A 100 -10.16 8.42 -7.65
N ALA A 101 -8.93 8.17 -7.20
CA ALA A 101 -7.74 8.26 -8.05
C ALA A 101 -7.68 7.18 -9.15
N GLU A 102 -8.35 6.04 -9.00
CA GLU A 102 -8.55 5.05 -10.06
C GLU A 102 -9.60 5.50 -11.08
N ALA A 103 -10.73 6.07 -10.63
CA ALA A 103 -11.71 6.69 -11.53
C ALA A 103 -11.10 7.85 -12.34
N ILE A 104 -10.12 8.57 -11.79
CA ILE A 104 -9.38 9.59 -12.54
C ILE A 104 -8.55 8.97 -13.69
N VAL A 105 -8.04 7.73 -13.55
CA VAL A 105 -7.34 7.02 -14.67
C VAL A 105 -8.31 6.62 -15.77
N GLU A 106 -9.59 6.42 -15.47
CA GLU A 106 -10.58 6.16 -16.52
C GLU A 106 -10.75 7.38 -17.45
N ASN A 107 -10.36 8.57 -17.01
CA ASN A 107 -10.30 9.80 -17.81
C ASN A 107 -8.94 10.02 -18.49
N LEU A 108 -8.11 8.99 -18.61
CA LEU A 108 -6.83 9.08 -19.32
C LEU A 108 -7.07 9.00 -20.84
N PRO A 109 -6.54 9.94 -21.64
CA PRO A 109 -6.70 9.88 -23.09
C PRO A 109 -6.10 8.62 -23.71
N GLU A 110 -6.66 8.18 -24.84
CA GLU A 110 -6.22 6.95 -25.52
C GLU A 110 -4.72 7.00 -25.88
N GLY A 111 -4.00 5.91 -25.60
CA GLY A 111 -2.56 5.78 -25.85
C GLY A 111 -1.65 6.27 -24.72
N TYR A 112 -2.16 6.94 -23.68
CA TYR A 112 -1.34 7.37 -22.54
C TYR A 112 -1.21 6.26 -21.50
N LYS A 113 -0.05 6.22 -20.84
CA LYS A 113 0.26 5.27 -19.77
C LYS A 113 0.89 5.99 -18.59
N ILE A 114 0.36 5.73 -17.41
CA ILE A 114 0.94 6.21 -16.15
C ILE A 114 1.71 5.07 -15.50
N THR A 115 2.95 5.34 -15.11
CA THR A 115 3.78 4.40 -14.35
C THR A 115 4.21 5.03 -13.03
N HIS A 116 4.36 4.22 -11.98
CA HIS A 116 4.89 4.66 -10.69
C HIS A 116 6.19 3.93 -10.40
N SER A 117 7.22 4.66 -9.98
CA SER A 117 8.47 4.09 -9.49
C SER A 117 8.85 4.66 -8.14
N ASN A 118 9.32 3.82 -7.23
CA ASN A 118 9.75 4.25 -5.89
C ASN A 118 10.95 5.23 -5.91
N ARG A 119 11.66 5.34 -7.03
CA ARG A 119 12.84 6.21 -7.18
C ARG A 119 12.50 7.60 -7.70
N TRP A 120 11.46 7.71 -8.52
CA TRP A 120 11.15 8.92 -9.30
C TRP A 120 9.65 9.27 -9.29
N GLY A 121 8.86 8.73 -8.37
CA GLY A 121 7.41 8.98 -8.32
C GLY A 121 6.67 8.53 -9.57
N TYR A 122 5.61 9.26 -9.92
CA TYR A 122 4.77 9.02 -11.09
C TYR A 122 5.40 9.59 -12.37
N ALA A 123 5.22 8.87 -13.47
CA ALA A 123 5.62 9.27 -14.81
C ALA A 123 4.47 9.01 -15.80
N VAL A 124 4.43 9.83 -16.85
CA VAL A 124 3.45 9.76 -17.94
C VAL A 124 4.20 9.51 -19.23
N ASP A 125 3.85 8.44 -19.91
CA ASP A 125 4.37 8.07 -21.23
C ASP A 125 3.21 8.03 -22.24
N LEU A 126 3.44 8.50 -23.45
CA LEU A 126 2.54 8.27 -24.58
C LEU A 126 3.07 7.09 -25.39
N ASP A 127 2.26 6.05 -25.54
CA ASP A 127 2.57 4.89 -26.36
C ASP A 127 2.07 5.12 -27.79
N ILE A 128 3.00 5.38 -28.71
CA ILE A 128 2.72 5.44 -30.14
C ILE A 128 3.41 4.24 -30.77
N ASP A 129 2.62 3.30 -31.31
CA ASP A 129 3.09 2.11 -32.01
C ASP A 129 4.12 1.28 -31.22
N GLY A 130 3.95 1.13 -29.91
CA GLY A 130 4.82 0.36 -29.03
C GLY A 130 6.10 1.09 -28.62
N LYS A 131 6.20 2.40 -28.88
CA LYS A 131 7.28 3.26 -28.41
C LYS A 131 6.74 4.28 -27.41
N ALA A 132 7.20 4.13 -26.17
CA ALA A 132 6.94 5.08 -25.10
C ALA A 132 7.73 6.38 -25.31
N SER A 133 7.01 7.49 -25.50
CA SER A 133 7.55 8.84 -25.44
C SER A 133 7.28 9.43 -24.05
N GLY A 134 8.33 9.71 -23.29
CA GLY A 134 8.20 10.23 -21.94
C GLY A 134 7.76 11.70 -21.95
N ILE A 135 6.56 11.96 -21.44
CA ILE A 135 5.95 13.29 -21.40
C ILE A 135 6.33 14.01 -20.11
N ALA A 136 6.13 13.35 -18.97
CA ALA A 136 6.39 13.91 -17.65
C ALA A 136 6.97 12.85 -16.72
N LYS A 137 7.87 13.28 -15.83
CA LYS A 137 8.54 12.41 -14.84
C LYS A 137 8.61 13.14 -13.50
N SER A 138 8.82 12.39 -12.42
CA SER A 138 8.98 12.97 -11.07
C SER A 138 7.74 13.68 -10.55
N LEU A 139 6.56 13.19 -10.92
CA LEU A 139 5.30 13.70 -10.38
C LEU A 139 5.01 13.04 -9.03
N GLU A 140 4.56 13.83 -8.07
CA GLU A 140 4.35 13.37 -6.70
C GLU A 140 3.04 12.59 -6.58
N THR A 141 2.03 12.98 -7.35
CA THR A 141 0.70 12.37 -7.28
C THR A 141 0.22 11.84 -8.62
N LYS A 142 -0.63 10.83 -8.55
CA LYS A 142 -1.31 10.24 -9.71
C LYS A 142 -2.21 11.25 -10.42
N GLU A 143 -2.82 12.17 -9.68
CA GLU A 143 -3.63 13.26 -10.25
C GLU A 143 -2.81 14.23 -11.09
N GLN A 144 -1.60 14.60 -10.62
CA GLN A 144 -0.67 15.42 -11.41
C GLN A 144 -0.32 14.72 -12.72
N ALA A 145 -0.11 13.40 -12.69
CA ALA A 145 0.16 12.60 -13.88
C ALA A 145 -1.02 12.61 -14.86
N VAL A 146 -2.26 12.50 -14.37
CA VAL A 146 -3.45 12.56 -15.25
C VAL A 146 -3.63 13.95 -15.85
N LYS A 147 -3.47 15.02 -15.06
CA LYS A 147 -3.53 16.40 -15.57
C LYS A 147 -2.47 16.67 -16.62
N ALA A 148 -1.25 16.17 -16.42
CA ALA A 148 -0.17 16.28 -17.40
C ALA A 148 -0.49 15.54 -18.71
N ALA A 149 -1.08 14.34 -18.62
CA ALA A 149 -1.54 13.58 -19.79
C ALA A 149 -2.63 14.34 -20.56
N GLN A 150 -3.63 14.89 -19.86
CA GLN A 150 -4.73 15.65 -20.46
C GLN A 150 -4.25 16.96 -21.10
N ALA A 151 -3.35 17.70 -20.45
CA ALA A 151 -2.78 18.93 -20.99
C ALA A 151 -2.02 18.66 -22.30
N HIS A 152 -1.18 17.62 -22.32
CA HIS A 152 -0.45 17.22 -23.53
C HIS A 152 -1.40 16.73 -24.63
N PHE A 153 -2.48 16.01 -24.29
CA PHE A 153 -3.49 15.59 -25.26
C PHE A 153 -4.24 16.76 -25.89
N LYS A 154 -4.61 17.77 -25.10
CA LYS A 154 -5.22 19.02 -25.61
C LYS A 154 -4.28 19.77 -26.56
N GLU A 155 -3.00 19.89 -26.18
CA GLU A 155 -1.96 20.51 -27.02
C GLU A 155 -1.80 19.80 -28.37
N MET A 156 -1.77 18.46 -28.36
CA MET A 156 -1.65 17.64 -29.58
C MET A 156 -2.88 17.72 -30.49
N ASN A 157 -4.09 17.91 -29.92
CA ASN A 157 -5.34 18.02 -30.69
C ASN A 157 -5.69 19.46 -31.11
N GLY A 158 -4.87 20.44 -30.75
CA GLY A 158 -5.06 21.85 -31.17
C GLY A 158 -6.16 22.60 -30.42
N GLU A 159 -6.64 22.09 -29.28
CA GLU A 159 -7.45 22.86 -28.33
C GLU A 159 -6.52 23.69 -27.43
N THR A 160 -5.92 24.74 -27.99
CA THR A 160 -5.34 25.81 -27.19
C THR A 160 -6.47 26.61 -26.57
N ASP A 161 -6.58 26.59 -25.24
CA ASP A 161 -7.41 27.51 -24.47
C ASP A 161 -7.05 28.95 -24.88
N SER A 162 -7.89 29.53 -25.73
CA SER A 162 -7.89 30.96 -26.04
C SER A 162 -8.65 31.69 -24.94
N ASP A 163 -8.06 31.75 -23.74
CA ASP A 163 -8.57 32.59 -22.66
C ASP A 163 -7.53 33.69 -22.37
N GLU A 164 -7.80 34.85 -22.98
CA GLU A 164 -7.37 36.19 -22.54
C GLU A 164 -7.98 36.56 -21.18
#